data_AF-A0A3C1KRT3-F1
#
_entry.id   AF-A0A3C1KRT3-F1
#
_cell.length_a   1.000
_cell.length_b   1.000
_cell.length_c   1.000
_cell.angle_alpha   90.00
_cell.angle_beta   90.00
_cell.angle_gamma   90.00
#
_symmetry.space_group_name_H-M   'P 1'
#
loop_
_entity.id
_entity.type
_entity.pdbx_description
1 polymer ?
#
loop_
_entity_poly.entity_id
_entity_poly.type
_entity_poly.pdbx_seq_one_letter_code
_entity_poly.pdbx_strand_id
1 'polypeptide(L)'
;SNTLKLGDFQGKPGQTHLLPGIGNAERVMLLGCGDRARFSHAAAREAFQGLSTALNASNVTEALLHTADLLSDAVDGAWLLELV
;
A
#
# COMPACT_ATOMS: atom_id res chain seq x y z
N SER A 1 -12.77 -4.50 -10.92
CA SER A 1 -13.01 -5.04 -9.56
C SER A 1 -14.03 -4.15 -8.83
N ASN A 2 -14.95 -4.74 -8.07
CA ASN A 2 -15.92 -4.03 -7.20
C ASN A 2 -15.51 -4.06 -5.71
N THR A 3 -14.32 -4.56 -5.37
CA THR A 3 -13.79 -4.77 -4.01
C THR A 3 -13.99 -3.57 -3.08
N LEU A 4 -13.73 -2.35 -3.56
CA LEU A 4 -13.94 -1.13 -2.76
C LEU A 4 -15.42 -0.85 -2.48
N LYS A 5 -16.28 -1.04 -3.49
CA LYS A 5 -17.72 -0.76 -3.38
C LYS A 5 -18.44 -1.77 -2.50
N LEU A 6 -17.97 -3.02 -2.48
CA LEU A 6 -18.55 -4.11 -1.68
C LEU A 6 -18.01 -4.14 -0.24
N GLY A 7 -16.99 -3.35 0.08
CA GLY A 7 -16.43 -3.26 1.44
C GLY A 7 -15.42 -4.35 1.78
N ASP A 8 -15.01 -5.16 0.80
CA ASP A 8 -13.96 -6.20 0.95
C ASP A 8 -12.60 -5.59 1.34
N PHE A 9 -12.41 -4.31 1.05
CA PHE A 9 -11.25 -3.54 1.43
C PHE A 9 -11.66 -2.20 2.05
N GLN A 10 -11.22 -1.94 3.28
CA GLN A 10 -11.61 -0.77 4.07
C GLN A 10 -10.54 0.32 4.09
N GLY A 11 -9.33 0.02 3.58
CA GLY A 11 -8.23 0.99 3.49
C GLY A 11 -7.58 1.33 4.83
N LYS A 12 -7.73 0.49 5.86
CA LYS A 12 -7.03 0.70 7.15
C LYS A 12 -5.51 0.60 6.97
N PRO A 13 -4.70 1.38 7.70
CA PRO A 13 -3.24 1.26 7.65
C PRO A 13 -2.79 -0.20 7.75
N GLY A 14 -1.93 -0.64 6.82
CA GLY A 14 -1.37 -1.98 6.79
C GLY A 14 -2.28 -3.06 6.23
N GLN A 15 -3.55 -2.77 5.97
CA GLN A 15 -4.44 -3.70 5.27
C GLN A 15 -3.98 -3.89 3.83
N THR A 16 -3.84 -5.12 3.38
CA THR A 16 -3.50 -5.45 1.99
C THR A 16 -4.58 -6.31 1.34
N HIS A 17 -4.74 -6.18 0.03
CA HIS A 17 -5.64 -7.03 -0.74
C HIS A 17 -5.12 -7.22 -2.16
N LEU A 18 -4.94 -8.47 -2.56
CA LEU A 18 -4.38 -8.82 -3.87
C LEU A 18 -5.51 -9.08 -4.86
N LEU A 19 -5.50 -8.35 -5.96
CA LEU A 19 -6.44 -8.48 -7.06
C LEU A 19 -5.76 -9.13 -8.26
N PRO A 20 -6.52 -9.86 -9.11
CA PRO A 20 -6.06 -10.23 -10.43
C PRO A 20 -5.59 -8.99 -11.20
N GLY A 21 -4.51 -9.17 -11.95
CA GLY A 21 -3.91 -8.15 -12.79
C GLY A 21 -4.83 -7.55 -13.85
N ILE A 22 -4.45 -6.37 -14.33
CA ILE A 22 -5.06 -5.71 -15.49
C ILE A 22 -3.94 -5.18 -16.40
N GLY A 23 -4.07 -5.41 -17.71
CA GLY A 23 -3.06 -5.01 -18.68
C GLY A 23 -1.75 -5.79 -18.48
N ASN A 24 -0.65 -5.07 -18.25
CA ASN A 24 0.69 -5.65 -18.13
C ASN A 24 1.09 -6.04 -16.69
N ALA A 25 0.28 -5.68 -15.69
CA ALA A 25 0.53 -6.10 -14.32
C ALA A 25 -0.18 -7.44 -14.06
N GLU A 26 0.54 -8.48 -13.65
CA GLU A 26 -0.05 -9.80 -13.35
C GLU A 26 -0.99 -9.77 -12.14
N ARG A 27 -0.70 -8.88 -11.18
CA ARG A 27 -1.44 -8.72 -9.92
C ARG A 27 -1.41 -7.25 -9.52
N VAL A 28 -2.47 -6.80 -8.86
CA VAL A 28 -2.54 -5.45 -8.27
C VAL A 28 -2.76 -5.61 -6.78
N MET A 29 -1.84 -5.10 -5.97
CA MET A 29 -2.01 -5.08 -4.51
C MET A 29 -2.55 -3.72 -4.08
N LEU A 30 -3.67 -3.73 -3.40
CA LEU A 30 -4.19 -2.56 -2.68
C LEU A 30 -3.49 -2.49 -1.32
N LEU A 31 -3.00 -1.30 -0.96
CA LEU A 31 -2.45 -1.00 0.35
C LEU A 31 -3.29 0.06 1.06
N GLY A 32 -3.73 -0.26 2.27
CA GLY A 32 -4.53 0.63 3.08
C GLY A 32 -3.61 1.63 3.77
N CYS A 33 -3.89 2.91 3.55
CA CYS A 33 -3.09 4.03 4.08
C CYS A 33 -3.87 4.82 5.14
N GLY A 34 -5.11 4.46 5.42
CA GLY A 34 -6.01 5.19 6.31
C GLY A 34 -6.55 6.48 5.69
N ASP A 35 -6.90 7.42 6.55
CA ASP A 35 -7.38 8.75 6.16
C ASP A 35 -6.21 9.61 5.66
N ARG A 36 -6.31 10.11 4.43
CA ARG A 36 -5.30 10.97 3.79
C ARG A 36 -4.96 12.21 4.64
N ALA A 37 -5.95 12.82 5.29
CA ALA A 37 -5.74 14.01 6.12
C ALA A 37 -5.00 13.69 7.42
N ARG A 38 -4.93 12.42 7.82
CA ARG A 38 -4.28 11.93 9.04
C ARG A 38 -3.05 11.07 8.74
N PHE A 39 -2.60 11.05 7.49
CA PHE A 39 -1.43 10.28 7.12
C PHE A 39 -0.19 10.88 7.78
N SER A 40 0.40 10.09 8.68
CA SER A 40 1.52 10.47 9.54
C SER A 40 2.62 9.43 9.45
N HIS A 41 3.79 9.69 10.01
CA HIS A 41 4.87 8.71 10.11
C HIS A 41 4.42 7.39 10.75
N ALA A 42 3.56 7.43 11.77
CA ALA A 42 3.05 6.23 12.42
C ALA A 42 2.15 5.41 11.49
N ALA A 43 1.21 6.09 10.79
CA ALA A 43 0.35 5.45 9.80
C ALA A 43 1.14 4.90 8.61
N ALA A 44 2.19 5.61 8.18
CA ALA A 44 3.11 5.14 7.15
C ALA A 44 3.84 3.87 7.61
N ARG A 45 4.43 3.85 8.81
CA ARG A 45 5.10 2.64 9.34
C ARG A 45 4.18 1.44 9.37
N GLU A 46 2.94 1.62 9.84
CA GLU A 46 1.94 0.53 9.88
C GLU A 46 1.57 0.06 8.46
N ALA A 47 1.35 0.99 7.52
CA ALA A 47 1.10 0.68 6.12
C ALA A 47 2.25 -0.13 5.50
N PHE A 48 3.48 0.35 5.64
CA PHE A 48 4.64 -0.29 5.05
C PHE A 48 5.00 -1.63 5.72
N GLN A 49 4.77 -1.80 7.02
CA GLN A 49 4.86 -3.12 7.66
C GLN A 49 3.87 -4.14 7.07
N GLY A 50 2.63 -3.70 6.82
CA GLY A 50 1.63 -4.54 6.14
C GLY A 50 2.02 -4.88 4.70
N LEU A 51 2.57 -3.90 3.98
CA LEU A 51 3.10 -4.08 2.63
C LEU A 51 4.23 -5.13 2.60
N SER A 52 5.28 -4.94 3.40
CA SER A 52 6.44 -5.84 3.43
C SER A 52 6.03 -7.25 3.88
N THR A 53 5.10 -7.37 4.83
CA THR A 53 4.54 -8.67 5.24
C THR A 53 3.82 -9.37 4.08
N ALA A 54 2.98 -8.64 3.34
CA ALA A 54 2.23 -9.20 2.21
C ALA A 54 3.15 -9.57 1.02
N LEU A 55 4.16 -8.75 0.74
CA LEU A 55 5.16 -9.04 -0.29
C LEU A 55 5.98 -10.29 0.07
N ASN A 56 6.48 -10.37 1.32
CA ASN A 56 7.27 -11.51 1.80
C ASN A 56 6.46 -12.82 1.85
N ALA A 57 5.14 -12.74 2.05
CA ALA A 57 4.25 -13.90 2.00
C ALA A 57 3.89 -14.32 0.56
N SER A 58 4.26 -13.53 -0.45
CA SER A 58 3.99 -13.78 -1.85
C SER A 58 5.23 -14.30 -2.59
N ASN A 59 5.04 -14.92 -3.75
CA ASN A 59 6.14 -15.35 -4.63
C ASN A 59 6.55 -14.24 -5.63
N VAL A 60 6.34 -12.97 -5.28
CA VAL A 60 6.64 -11.82 -6.14
C VAL A 60 8.13 -11.49 -6.02
N THR A 61 8.82 -11.40 -7.15
CA THR A 61 10.24 -11.03 -7.20
C THR A 61 10.47 -9.53 -7.39
N GLU A 62 9.48 -8.83 -7.94
CA GLU A 62 9.54 -7.40 -8.23
C GLU A 62 8.15 -6.76 -8.10
N ALA A 63 8.11 -5.52 -7.63
CA ALA A 63 6.87 -4.76 -7.51
C ALA A 63 7.11 -3.29 -7.87
N LEU A 64 6.13 -2.68 -8.53
CA LEU A 64 6.07 -1.24 -8.74
C LEU A 64 5.21 -0.60 -7.66
N LEU A 65 5.80 0.29 -6.86
CA LEU A 65 5.09 1.01 -5.81
C LEU A 65 4.74 2.43 -6.26
N HIS A 66 3.45 2.77 -6.25
CA HIS A 66 2.98 4.13 -6.52
C HIS A 66 2.94 4.94 -5.22
N THR A 67 3.94 5.81 -4.99
CA THR A 67 4.09 6.58 -3.74
C THR A 67 3.74 8.06 -3.86
N ALA A 68 3.52 8.58 -5.07
CA ALA A 68 3.34 10.02 -5.30
C ALA A 68 2.23 10.65 -4.44
N ASP A 69 1.13 9.91 -4.22
CA ASP A 69 0.00 10.35 -3.40
C ASP A 69 0.23 10.23 -1.88
N LEU A 70 1.30 9.55 -1.45
CA LEU A 70 1.67 9.35 -0.05
C LEU A 70 2.62 10.46 0.46
N LEU A 71 3.24 11.19 -0.46
CA LEU A 71 4.19 12.25 -0.12
C LEU A 71 3.44 13.47 0.45
N SER A 72 4.01 14.05 1.49
CA SER A 72 3.53 15.28 2.11
C SER A 72 4.70 16.01 2.75
N ASP A 73 4.47 17.25 3.22
CA ASP A 73 5.49 17.97 4.01
C ASP A 73 5.94 17.20 5.26
N ALA A 74 5.09 16.29 5.76
CA ALA A 74 5.37 15.45 6.91
C ALA A 74 5.97 14.08 6.55
N VAL A 75 5.94 13.64 5.30
CA VAL A 75 6.43 12.33 4.87
C VAL A 75 7.16 12.52 3.55
N ASP A 76 8.48 12.62 3.62
CA ASP A 76 9.32 12.71 2.43
C ASP A 76 9.58 11.34 1.80
N GLY A 77 9.95 11.34 0.52
CA GLY A 77 10.13 10.12 -0.25
C GLY A 77 11.36 9.31 0.15
N ALA A 78 12.43 9.95 0.61
CA ALA A 78 13.65 9.24 1.02
C ALA A 78 13.39 8.44 2.30
N TRP A 79 12.75 9.06 3.29
CA TRP A 79 12.36 8.39 4.52
C TRP A 79 11.36 7.24 4.29
N LEU A 80 10.40 7.44 3.39
CA LEU A 80 9.40 6.42 3.08
C LEU A 80 10.03 5.18 2.41
N LEU A 81 11.08 5.36 1.59
CA LEU A 81 11.81 4.25 0.97
C LEU A 81 12.62 3.42 1.99
N GLU A 82 13.00 3.98 3.13
CA GLU A 82 13.66 3.23 4.21
C GLU A 82 12.73 2.24 4.92
N LEU A 83 11.41 2.31 4.68
CA LEU A 83 10.42 1.45 5.31
C LEU A 83 10.07 0.18 4.52
N VAL A 84 10.49 0.08 3.25
CA VAL A 84 10.14 -1.02 2.34
C VAL A 84 11.07 -2.21 2.54
#